data_AF-A0A6P0YYT1-F1
#
_entry.id   AF-A0A6P0YYT1-F1
#
_cell.length_a   1.000
_cell.length_b   1.000
_cell.length_c   1.000
_cell.angle_alpha   90.00
_cell.angle_beta   90.00
_cell.angle_gamma   90.00
#
_symmetry.space_group_name_H-M   'P 1'
#
loop_
_entity.id
_entity.type
_entity.pdbx_description
1 polymer ?
#
loop_
_entity_poly.entity_id
_entity_poly.type
_entity_poly.pdbx_seq_one_letter_code
_entity_poly.pdbx_strand_id
1 'polypeptide(L)'
;MVFRFSIFARPIRLLIIVVLGTMTWLSWSCIAVAGELSQRISDFPNWQHQPVLPQAEGDLAYPAWFVGTWQMTSILEDMVAPLAPDIVTPGFEGNRQFLHQPVSTSIRFVNDRAEKERFLGYPLTLKTQVVSDRAYNGLNLAQAYLGDDAVSSVKVDPNNPNRQITVLKDGQQLISTVTRRATEAPTANDFLTTELFQQFFRGE
;
A
#
# COMPACT_ATOMS: atom_id res chain seq x y z
N MET A 1 66.87 46.67 -14.52
CA MET A 1 65.99 46.32 -13.38
C MET A 1 64.90 45.41 -13.92
N VAL A 2 64.97 44.11 -13.65
CA VAL A 2 63.96 43.13 -14.09
C VAL A 2 63.77 42.14 -12.93
N PHE A 3 62.56 42.10 -12.38
CA PHE A 3 62.18 41.17 -11.31
C PHE A 3 61.62 39.88 -11.91
N ARG A 4 62.11 38.73 -11.43
CA ARG A 4 61.48 37.42 -11.60
C ARG A 4 60.49 37.21 -10.45
N PHE A 5 59.24 36.89 -10.77
CA PHE A 5 58.28 36.33 -9.82
C PHE A 5 58.00 34.87 -10.18
N SER A 6 58.27 33.96 -9.25
CA SER A 6 57.74 32.60 -9.25
C SER A 6 56.69 32.52 -8.15
N ILE A 7 55.45 32.18 -8.50
CA ILE A 7 54.40 31.89 -7.52
C ILE A 7 54.07 30.41 -7.64
N PHE A 8 54.44 29.65 -6.61
CA PHE A 8 53.91 28.32 -6.34
C PHE A 8 52.43 28.44 -5.98
N ALA A 9 51.53 28.01 -6.86
CA ALA A 9 50.09 27.92 -6.59
C ALA A 9 49.64 26.46 -6.65
N ARG A 10 49.97 25.67 -5.62
CA ARG A 10 49.41 24.32 -5.42
C ARG A 10 49.24 24.00 -3.92
N PRO A 11 48.13 24.43 -3.31
CA PRO A 11 47.38 23.46 -2.50
C PRO A 11 45.85 23.50 -2.69
N ILE A 12 45.30 24.49 -3.39
CA ILE A 12 43.84 24.73 -3.44
C ILE A 12 43.10 23.72 -4.35
N ARG A 13 43.70 23.27 -5.45
CA ARG A 13 43.07 22.31 -6.37
C ARG A 13 42.89 20.92 -5.78
N LEU A 14 43.81 20.47 -4.92
CA LEU A 14 43.72 19.17 -4.27
C LEU A 14 42.61 19.16 -3.21
N LEU A 15 42.47 20.27 -2.47
CA LEU A 15 41.42 20.47 -1.47
C LEU A 15 40.02 20.43 -2.10
N ILE A 16 39.83 21.08 -3.26
CA ILE A 16 38.54 21.12 -3.97
C ILE A 16 38.14 19.72 -4.48
N ILE A 17 39.08 18.94 -5.00
CA ILE A 17 38.80 17.58 -5.50
C ILE A 17 38.45 16.62 -4.35
N VAL A 18 39.14 16.73 -3.21
CA VAL A 18 38.83 15.94 -2.02
C VAL A 18 37.45 16.32 -1.46
N VAL A 19 37.12 17.61 -1.38
CA VAL A 19 35.82 18.08 -0.89
C VAL A 19 34.66 17.66 -1.83
N LEU A 20 34.83 17.79 -3.15
CA LEU A 20 33.84 17.31 -4.12
C LEU A 20 33.68 15.79 -4.09
N GLY A 21 34.78 15.03 -3.94
CA GLY A 21 34.74 13.57 -3.79
C GLY A 21 34.08 13.10 -2.51
N THR A 22 34.22 13.85 -1.39
CA THR A 22 33.52 13.53 -0.14
C THR A 22 32.05 13.92 -0.17
N MET A 23 31.67 15.00 -0.86
CA MET A 23 30.26 15.40 -1.01
C MET A 23 29.47 14.42 -1.88
N THR A 24 30.07 13.85 -2.92
CA THR A 24 29.43 12.82 -3.75
C THR A 24 29.32 11.47 -3.04
N TRP A 25 30.24 11.15 -2.11
CA TRP A 25 30.16 9.91 -1.33
C TRP A 25 29.09 9.97 -0.23
N LEU A 26 28.87 11.14 0.37
CA LEU A 26 27.86 11.34 1.44
C LEU A 26 26.42 11.46 0.90
N SER A 27 26.23 11.79 -0.38
CA SER A 27 24.90 11.92 -0.99
C SER A 27 24.32 10.59 -1.49
N TRP A 28 25.04 9.48 -1.36
CA TRP A 28 24.52 8.13 -1.61
C TRP A 28 24.06 7.36 -0.38
N SER A 29 24.22 7.93 0.81
CA SER A 29 23.68 7.34 2.04
C SER A 29 22.27 7.87 2.26
N CYS A 30 21.31 7.41 1.46
CA CYS A 30 19.91 7.49 1.88
C CYS A 30 19.78 6.52 3.06
N ILE A 31 19.76 7.05 4.28
CA ILE A 31 19.35 6.26 5.45
C ILE A 31 17.87 5.97 5.22
N ALA A 32 17.56 4.80 4.67
CA ALA A 32 16.21 4.26 4.67
C ALA A 32 15.83 4.00 6.13
N VAL A 33 15.12 4.95 6.74
CA VAL A 33 14.48 4.72 8.03
C VAL A 33 13.36 3.72 7.76
N ALA A 34 13.54 2.47 8.21
CA ALA A 34 12.47 1.49 8.18
C ALA A 34 11.28 2.07 8.95
N GLY A 35 10.17 2.31 8.27
CA GLY A 35 8.96 2.80 8.88
C GLY A 35 8.24 1.70 9.66
N GLU A 36 7.15 2.10 10.32
CA GLU A 36 6.36 1.22 11.21
C GLU A 36 5.88 -0.05 10.48
N LEU A 37 5.59 0.03 9.18
CA LEU A 37 5.08 -1.12 8.42
C LEU A 37 6.20 -2.10 8.10
N SER A 38 7.36 -1.60 7.66
CA SER A 38 8.55 -2.43 7.43
C SER A 38 8.97 -3.19 8.69
N GLN A 39 8.94 -2.51 9.85
CA GLN A 39 9.23 -3.14 11.14
C GLN A 39 8.19 -4.20 11.49
N ARG A 40 6.88 -3.92 11.32
CA ARG A 40 5.83 -4.92 11.58
C ARG A 40 5.95 -6.16 10.73
N ILE A 41 6.32 -6.05 9.45
CA ILE A 41 6.56 -7.22 8.59
C ILE A 41 7.70 -8.05 9.16
N SER A 42 8.79 -7.40 9.58
CA SER A 42 9.98 -8.06 10.15
C SER A 42 9.67 -8.74 11.50
N ASP A 43 8.75 -8.18 12.28
CA ASP A 43 8.37 -8.69 13.60
C ASP A 43 7.32 -9.81 13.54
N PHE A 44 6.72 -10.08 12.38
CA PHE A 44 5.73 -11.16 12.23
C PHE A 44 6.38 -12.54 12.53
N PRO A 45 5.73 -13.44 13.30
CA PRO A 45 4.38 -13.36 13.86
C PRO A 45 4.30 -12.78 15.29
N ASN A 46 5.37 -12.22 15.84
CA ASN A 46 5.48 -11.84 17.25
C ASN A 46 4.86 -10.47 17.58
N TRP A 47 3.74 -10.11 16.94
CA TRP A 47 3.06 -8.85 17.20
C TRP A 47 2.47 -8.79 18.60
N GLN A 48 2.73 -7.70 19.32
CA GLN A 48 2.28 -7.51 20.70
C GLN A 48 0.97 -6.71 20.80
N HIS A 49 0.62 -5.95 19.76
CA HIS A 49 -0.60 -5.14 19.70
C HIS A 49 -1.05 -4.93 18.26
N GLN A 50 -2.27 -4.41 18.11
CA GLN A 50 -2.77 -3.90 16.83
C GLN A 50 -1.94 -2.67 16.40
N PRO A 51 -1.73 -2.44 15.08
CA PRO A 51 -1.00 -1.27 14.61
C PRO A 51 -1.74 0.04 14.96
N VAL A 52 -1.00 1.11 15.23
CA VAL A 52 -1.59 2.43 15.52
C VAL A 52 -1.70 3.21 14.22
N LEU A 53 -2.84 3.07 13.54
CA LEU A 53 -3.05 3.64 12.22
C LEU A 53 -3.94 4.90 12.26
N PRO A 54 -3.69 5.92 11.41
CA PRO A 54 -4.58 7.06 11.25
C PRO A 54 -5.91 6.64 10.60
N GLN A 55 -6.94 7.48 10.76
CA GLN A 55 -8.24 7.27 10.12
C GLN A 55 -8.09 7.25 8.59
N ALA A 56 -8.82 6.35 7.94
CA ALA A 56 -8.83 6.28 6.49
C ALA A 56 -9.65 7.44 5.90
N GLU A 57 -8.98 8.35 5.21
CA GLU A 57 -9.58 9.44 4.45
C GLU A 57 -9.39 9.20 2.95
N GLY A 58 -10.43 9.50 2.15
CA GLY A 58 -10.42 9.23 0.72
C GLY A 58 -10.16 7.77 0.35
N ASP A 59 -9.79 7.53 -0.91
CA ASP A 59 -9.29 6.24 -1.38
C ASP A 59 -7.79 6.08 -1.08
N LEU A 60 -7.28 4.84 -1.12
CA LEU A 60 -5.85 4.54 -1.01
C LEU A 60 -5.16 4.92 -2.34
N ALA A 61 -4.28 5.90 -2.28
CA ALA A 61 -3.47 6.32 -3.41
C ALA A 61 -2.26 5.39 -3.61
N TYR A 62 -2.07 4.93 -4.83
CA TYR A 62 -0.96 4.08 -5.25
C TYR A 62 0.08 4.88 -6.06
N PRO A 63 1.34 4.39 -6.13
CA PRO A 63 2.33 4.93 -7.04
C PRO A 63 1.86 4.93 -8.50
N ALA A 64 2.33 5.91 -9.28
CA ALA A 64 1.88 6.10 -10.67
C ALA A 64 2.06 4.86 -11.56
N TRP A 65 3.07 4.04 -11.27
CA TRP A 65 3.38 2.83 -12.03
C TRP A 65 2.37 1.68 -11.83
N PHE A 66 1.44 1.78 -10.87
CA PHE A 66 0.37 0.78 -10.71
C PHE A 66 -0.71 0.89 -11.78
N VAL A 67 -0.83 2.02 -12.48
CA VAL A 67 -1.93 2.24 -13.42
C VAL A 67 -1.96 1.16 -14.51
N GLY A 68 -3.14 0.57 -14.73
CA GLY A 68 -3.32 -0.49 -15.72
C GLY A 68 -4.04 -1.70 -15.18
N THR A 69 -4.08 -2.75 -15.99
CA THR A 69 -4.63 -4.07 -15.63
C THR A 69 -3.50 -5.06 -15.53
N TRP A 70 -3.50 -5.87 -14.47
CA TRP A 70 -2.43 -6.77 -14.09
C TRP A 70 -2.98 -8.16 -13.84
N GLN A 71 -2.19 -9.17 -14.17
CA GLN A 71 -2.40 -10.52 -13.64
C GLN A 71 -1.73 -10.61 -12.27
N MET A 72 -2.53 -10.66 -11.20
CA MET A 72 -2.05 -10.82 -9.84
C MET A 72 -1.97 -12.30 -9.47
N THR A 73 -0.94 -12.69 -8.72
CA THR A 73 -0.90 -13.95 -7.97
C THR A 73 -0.81 -13.63 -6.48
N SER A 74 -1.70 -14.20 -5.68
CA SER A 74 -1.74 -14.08 -4.23
C SER A 74 -1.50 -15.45 -3.61
N ILE A 75 -0.64 -15.54 -2.60
CA ILE A 75 -0.32 -16.78 -1.89
C ILE A 75 -0.51 -16.51 -0.40
N LEU A 76 -1.29 -17.37 0.27
CA LEU A 76 -1.37 -17.38 1.73
C LEU A 76 -0.16 -18.15 2.27
N GLU A 77 0.85 -17.42 2.77
CA GLU A 77 2.10 -18.02 3.25
C GLU A 77 2.01 -18.57 4.67
N ASP A 78 1.27 -17.91 5.55
CA ASP A 78 1.14 -18.31 6.94
C ASP A 78 -0.23 -17.91 7.49
N MET A 79 -0.68 -18.63 8.52
CA MET A 79 -1.95 -18.43 9.21
C MET A 79 -1.69 -18.42 10.72
N VAL A 80 -1.34 -17.25 11.24
CA VAL A 80 -1.16 -17.02 12.67
C VAL A 80 -2.14 -15.95 13.14
N ALA A 81 -2.67 -16.11 14.35
CA ALA A 81 -3.42 -15.08 15.06
C ALA A 81 -2.61 -14.57 16.27
N PRO A 82 -1.58 -13.71 16.07
CA PRO A 82 -0.63 -13.35 17.13
C PRO A 82 -1.24 -12.83 18.43
N LEU A 83 -2.36 -12.12 18.32
CA LEU A 83 -3.01 -11.47 19.46
C LEU A 83 -4.07 -12.35 20.14
N ALA A 84 -4.37 -13.52 19.58
CA ALA A 84 -5.37 -14.47 20.11
C ALA A 84 -5.08 -15.90 19.61
N PRO A 85 -3.92 -16.49 19.95
CA PRO A 85 -3.50 -17.78 19.37
C PRO A 85 -4.42 -18.95 19.74
N ASP A 86 -5.13 -18.84 20.87
CA ASP A 86 -6.02 -19.90 21.36
C ASP A 86 -7.44 -19.85 20.74
N ILE A 87 -7.74 -18.84 19.92
CA ILE A 87 -9.05 -18.67 19.29
C ILE A 87 -9.00 -19.15 17.83
N VAL A 88 -9.67 -20.28 17.56
CA VAL A 88 -9.86 -20.80 16.20
C VAL A 88 -11.32 -20.63 15.80
N THR A 89 -11.58 -19.82 14.77
CA THR A 89 -12.92 -19.66 14.20
C THR A 89 -13.09 -20.55 12.98
N PRO A 90 -14.33 -20.92 12.58
CA PRO A 90 -14.55 -21.67 11.34
C PRO A 90 -13.99 -20.96 10.10
N GLY A 91 -14.06 -19.62 10.05
CA GLY A 91 -13.46 -18.83 8.98
C GLY A 91 -11.93 -18.87 8.99
N PHE A 92 -11.30 -18.86 10.16
CA PHE A 92 -9.86 -19.05 10.28
C PHE A 92 -9.46 -20.44 9.81
N GLU A 93 -10.04 -21.50 10.36
CA GLU A 93 -9.66 -22.88 10.00
C GLU A 93 -9.99 -23.22 8.53
N GLY A 94 -11.11 -22.71 8.01
CA GLY A 94 -11.50 -22.90 6.62
C GLY A 94 -10.50 -22.34 5.60
N ASN A 95 -9.68 -21.36 5.98
CA ASN A 95 -8.66 -20.81 5.10
C ASN A 95 -7.45 -21.74 4.91
N ARG A 96 -7.29 -22.79 5.73
CA ARG A 96 -6.12 -23.70 5.68
C ARG A 96 -5.97 -24.38 4.32
N GLN A 97 -7.06 -24.59 3.60
CA GLN A 97 -7.04 -25.13 2.24
C GLN A 97 -6.29 -24.26 1.22
N PHE A 98 -6.14 -22.95 1.49
CA PHE A 98 -5.45 -22.02 0.61
C PHE A 98 -3.96 -21.86 0.95
N LEU A 99 -3.46 -22.50 2.02
CA LEU A 99 -2.07 -22.36 2.44
C LEU A 99 -1.12 -22.84 1.33
N HIS A 100 -0.19 -21.96 0.95
CA HIS A 100 0.75 -22.12 -0.18
C HIS A 100 0.08 -22.42 -1.54
N GLN A 101 -1.23 -22.18 -1.68
CA GLN A 101 -1.93 -22.30 -2.95
C GLN A 101 -1.95 -20.93 -3.65
N PRO A 102 -1.50 -20.84 -4.91
CA PRO A 102 -1.57 -19.60 -5.66
C PRO A 102 -3.00 -19.33 -6.12
N VAL A 103 -3.51 -18.16 -5.77
CA VAL A 103 -4.77 -17.61 -6.30
C VAL A 103 -4.43 -16.53 -7.32
N SER A 104 -4.78 -16.78 -8.58
CA SER A 104 -4.48 -15.88 -9.70
C SER A 104 -5.74 -15.19 -10.20
N THR A 105 -5.68 -13.88 -10.39
CA THR A 105 -6.82 -13.12 -10.92
C THR A 105 -6.40 -11.79 -11.56
N SER A 106 -7.30 -11.21 -12.35
CA SER A 106 -7.09 -9.90 -12.97
C SER A 106 -7.42 -8.79 -11.97
N ILE A 107 -6.50 -7.83 -11.82
CA ILE A 107 -6.71 -6.62 -11.02
C ILE A 107 -6.44 -5.37 -11.87
N ARG A 108 -7.03 -4.24 -11.49
CA ARG A 108 -7.00 -2.99 -12.22
C ARG A 108 -6.81 -1.81 -11.28
N PHE A 109 -5.94 -0.88 -11.68
CA PHE A 109 -5.77 0.42 -11.05
C PHE A 109 -6.02 1.50 -12.07
N VAL A 110 -6.70 2.56 -11.66
CA VAL A 110 -7.18 3.63 -12.53
C VAL A 110 -6.73 4.98 -12.00
N ASN A 111 -6.59 5.94 -12.90
CA ASN A 111 -6.47 7.34 -12.50
C ASN A 111 -7.84 7.82 -12.04
N ASP A 112 -7.95 8.14 -10.76
CA ASP A 112 -9.07 8.86 -10.19
C ASP A 112 -8.72 10.34 -10.02
N ARG A 113 -9.71 11.20 -10.20
CA ARG A 113 -9.52 12.64 -10.00
C ARG A 113 -9.63 12.86 -8.49
N ALA A 114 -8.50 13.11 -7.82
CA ALA A 114 -8.51 13.42 -6.40
C ALA A 114 -9.37 14.66 -6.13
N GLU A 115 -9.88 14.74 -4.91
CA GLU A 115 -10.69 15.87 -4.46
C GLU A 115 -9.99 17.21 -4.70
N LYS A 116 -10.80 18.22 -4.98
CA LYS A 116 -10.32 19.59 -5.18
C LYS A 116 -9.75 20.11 -3.86
N GLU A 117 -8.43 20.23 -3.75
CA GLU A 117 -7.87 21.12 -2.75
C GLU A 117 -8.39 22.55 -3.03
N ARG A 118 -9.13 23.08 -2.06
CA ARG A 118 -9.70 24.43 -2.11
C ARG A 118 -8.89 25.32 -1.19
N PHE A 119 -8.30 26.38 -1.73
CA PHE A 119 -7.76 27.47 -0.93
C PHE A 119 -8.54 28.74 -1.26
N LEU A 120 -9.10 29.38 -0.23
CA LEU A 120 -9.98 30.55 -0.38
C LEU A 120 -11.13 30.36 -1.42
N GLY A 121 -11.64 29.13 -1.58
CA GLY A 121 -12.73 28.85 -2.53
C GLY A 121 -12.28 28.69 -3.99
N TYR A 122 -10.99 28.80 -4.29
CA TYR A 122 -10.43 28.55 -5.62
C TYR A 122 -9.86 27.13 -5.71
N PRO A 123 -10.13 26.38 -6.79
CA PRO A 123 -9.53 25.07 -7.00
C PRO A 123 -8.03 25.24 -7.29
N LEU A 124 -7.17 24.74 -6.41
CA LEU A 124 -5.73 24.97 -6.53
C LEU A 124 -5.05 24.06 -7.54
N THR A 125 -5.43 22.79 -7.66
CA THR A 125 -4.99 21.86 -8.72
C THR A 125 -5.86 20.60 -8.65
N LEU A 126 -6.23 20.02 -9.80
CA LEU A 126 -6.76 18.66 -9.84
C LEU A 126 -5.56 17.70 -9.77
N LYS A 127 -5.25 17.19 -8.58
CA LYS A 127 -4.27 16.11 -8.47
C LYS A 127 -4.96 14.83 -8.94
N THR A 128 -4.42 14.18 -9.96
CA THR A 128 -4.85 12.82 -10.30
C THR A 128 -4.14 11.87 -9.36
N GLN A 129 -4.88 10.90 -8.82
CA GLN A 129 -4.34 9.85 -7.96
C GLN A 129 -4.61 8.50 -8.60
N VAL A 130 -3.66 7.57 -8.53
CA VAL A 130 -3.90 6.20 -8.94
C VAL A 130 -4.60 5.49 -7.79
N VAL A 131 -5.74 4.86 -8.05
CA VAL A 131 -6.51 4.11 -7.05
C VAL A 131 -6.79 2.71 -7.55
N SER A 132 -7.08 1.81 -6.61
CA SER A 132 -7.57 0.46 -6.92
C SER A 132 -9.00 0.55 -7.44
N ASP A 133 -9.31 -0.11 -8.56
CA ASP A 133 -10.69 -0.31 -8.98
C ASP A 133 -11.34 -1.36 -8.06
N ARG A 134 -11.77 -0.93 -6.88
CA ARG A 134 -12.22 -1.81 -5.78
C ARG A 134 -13.38 -2.72 -6.18
N ALA A 135 -14.31 -2.23 -7.00
CA ALA A 135 -15.43 -3.05 -7.47
C ALA A 135 -14.94 -4.17 -8.40
N TYR A 136 -14.10 -3.84 -9.40
CA TYR A 136 -13.53 -4.81 -10.31
C TYR A 136 -12.59 -5.79 -9.58
N ASN A 137 -11.67 -5.27 -8.77
CA ASN A 137 -10.67 -6.07 -8.05
C ASN A 137 -11.32 -6.96 -7.01
N GLY A 138 -12.27 -6.41 -6.24
CA GLY A 138 -12.98 -7.16 -5.22
C GLY A 138 -13.80 -8.30 -5.82
N LEU A 139 -14.48 -8.09 -6.96
CA LEU A 139 -15.23 -9.16 -7.62
C LEU A 139 -14.31 -10.27 -8.11
N ASN A 140 -13.27 -9.91 -8.88
CA ASN A 140 -12.30 -10.86 -9.43
C ASN A 140 -11.58 -11.65 -8.34
N LEU A 141 -11.24 -11.02 -7.22
CA LEU A 141 -10.61 -11.68 -6.08
C LEU A 141 -11.60 -12.62 -5.37
N ALA A 142 -12.82 -12.15 -5.11
CA ALA A 142 -13.81 -12.95 -4.40
C ALA A 142 -14.23 -14.18 -5.22
N GLN A 143 -14.36 -14.05 -6.55
CA GLN A 143 -14.60 -15.18 -7.45
C GLN A 143 -13.42 -16.16 -7.48
N ALA A 144 -12.18 -15.65 -7.50
CA ALA A 144 -11.00 -16.51 -7.47
C ALA A 144 -10.86 -17.33 -6.17
N TYR A 145 -11.33 -16.80 -5.03
CA TYR A 145 -11.30 -17.51 -3.74
C TYR A 145 -12.53 -18.39 -3.48
N LEU A 146 -13.73 -17.90 -3.82
CA LEU A 146 -14.99 -18.54 -3.43
C LEU A 146 -15.67 -19.29 -4.59
N GLY A 147 -15.17 -19.12 -5.82
CA GLY A 147 -15.78 -19.59 -7.05
C GLY A 147 -16.81 -18.62 -7.63
N ASP A 148 -17.03 -18.71 -8.95
CA ASP A 148 -17.94 -17.85 -9.71
C ASP A 148 -19.41 -17.99 -9.27
N ASP A 149 -19.75 -19.13 -8.67
CA ASP A 149 -21.09 -19.47 -8.18
C ASP A 149 -21.35 -19.00 -6.74
N ALA A 150 -20.38 -18.39 -6.06
CA ALA A 150 -20.57 -17.88 -4.70
C ALA A 150 -20.92 -16.37 -4.68
N VAL A 151 -20.34 -15.59 -5.59
CA VAL A 151 -20.41 -14.12 -5.56
C VAL A 151 -21.17 -13.59 -6.77
N SER A 152 -22.17 -12.74 -6.50
CA SER A 152 -22.99 -12.10 -7.53
C SER A 152 -22.38 -10.78 -8.01
N SER A 153 -21.98 -9.92 -7.09
CA SER A 153 -21.36 -8.63 -7.43
C SER A 153 -20.56 -8.06 -6.27
N VAL A 154 -19.63 -7.15 -6.58
CA VAL A 154 -18.96 -6.29 -5.61
C VAL A 154 -19.18 -4.84 -6.03
N LYS A 155 -19.61 -4.01 -5.07
CA LYS A 155 -19.93 -2.59 -5.29
C LYS A 155 -19.19 -1.73 -4.27
N VAL A 156 -18.85 -0.51 -4.67
CA VAL A 156 -18.30 0.52 -3.78
C VAL A 156 -19.40 1.53 -3.50
N ASP A 157 -19.50 1.98 -2.25
CA ASP A 157 -20.42 3.04 -1.87
C ASP A 157 -20.00 4.37 -2.56
N PRO A 158 -20.88 5.01 -3.36
CA PRO A 158 -20.52 6.21 -4.10
C PRO A 158 -20.18 7.40 -3.20
N ASN A 159 -20.59 7.38 -1.93
CA ASN A 159 -20.32 8.45 -0.96
C ASN A 159 -19.18 8.09 0.00
N ASN A 160 -18.68 6.85 -0.03
CA ASN A 160 -17.61 6.40 0.82
C ASN A 160 -16.76 5.36 0.09
N PRO A 161 -15.62 5.75 -0.52
CA PRO A 161 -14.78 4.81 -1.28
C PRO A 161 -14.29 3.66 -0.40
N ASN A 162 -14.18 3.87 0.91
CA ASN A 162 -13.72 2.87 1.88
C ASN A 162 -14.78 1.83 2.24
N ARG A 163 -16.01 1.95 1.74
CA ARG A 163 -17.10 1.02 2.02
C ARG A 163 -17.44 0.19 0.78
N GLN A 164 -17.21 -1.11 0.89
CA GLN A 164 -17.47 -2.10 -0.14
C GLN A 164 -18.61 -3.04 0.28
N ILE A 165 -19.46 -3.41 -0.68
CA ILE A 165 -20.58 -4.33 -0.49
C ILE A 165 -20.37 -5.50 -1.45
N THR A 166 -20.14 -6.69 -0.90
CA THR A 166 -20.11 -7.95 -1.64
C THR A 166 -21.47 -8.60 -1.52
N VAL A 167 -22.13 -8.87 -2.65
CA VAL A 167 -23.43 -9.55 -2.70
C VAL A 167 -23.19 -11.00 -3.10
N LEU A 168 -23.57 -11.93 -2.23
CA LEU A 168 -23.53 -13.37 -2.48
C LEU A 168 -24.71 -13.79 -3.36
N LYS A 169 -24.62 -14.96 -3.99
CA LYS A 169 -25.66 -15.43 -4.93
C LYS A 169 -27.01 -15.70 -4.27
N ASP A 170 -27.03 -16.00 -2.98
CA ASP A 170 -28.24 -16.17 -2.17
C ASP A 170 -28.85 -14.85 -1.66
N GLY A 171 -28.28 -13.70 -2.06
CA GLY A 171 -28.74 -12.38 -1.67
C GLY A 171 -28.12 -11.84 -0.38
N GLN A 172 -27.41 -12.66 0.39
CA GLN A 172 -26.68 -12.20 1.57
C GLN A 172 -25.60 -11.18 1.18
N GLN A 173 -25.31 -10.25 2.09
CA GLN A 173 -24.34 -9.19 1.86
C GLN A 173 -23.23 -9.22 2.90
N LEU A 174 -21.99 -9.12 2.44
CA LEU A 174 -20.83 -8.78 3.26
C LEU A 174 -20.49 -7.31 3.02
N ILE A 175 -20.68 -6.49 4.05
CA ILE A 175 -20.30 -5.08 4.05
C ILE A 175 -18.93 -4.99 4.71
N SER A 176 -17.93 -4.47 4.00
CA SER A 176 -16.59 -4.23 4.50
C SER A 176 -16.27 -2.73 4.45
N THR A 177 -15.82 -2.16 5.56
CA THR A 177 -15.46 -0.74 5.64
C THR A 177 -14.02 -0.60 6.14
N VAL A 178 -13.14 0.01 5.35
CA VAL A 178 -11.81 0.40 5.81
C VAL A 178 -11.94 1.59 6.75
N THR A 179 -11.45 1.44 7.98
CA THR A 179 -11.55 2.45 9.04
C THR A 179 -10.25 3.19 9.27
N ARG A 180 -9.11 2.51 9.10
CA ARG A 180 -7.76 3.07 9.30
C ARG A 180 -6.81 2.51 8.25
N ARG A 181 -5.80 3.28 7.87
CA ARG A 181 -4.76 2.81 6.93
C ARG A 181 -3.44 3.54 7.11
N ALA A 182 -2.37 2.93 6.66
CA ALA A 182 -1.10 3.61 6.45
C ALA A 182 -0.43 3.10 5.17
N THR A 183 0.53 3.88 4.68
CA THR A 183 1.38 3.52 3.56
C THR A 183 2.82 3.87 3.88
N GLU A 184 3.75 3.10 3.33
CA GLU A 184 5.18 3.33 3.41
C GLU A 184 5.80 2.95 2.06
N ALA A 185 6.79 3.71 1.59
CA ALA A 185 7.52 3.37 0.36
C ALA A 185 9.02 3.28 0.70
N PRO A 186 9.49 2.14 1.25
CA PRO A 186 10.87 2.00 1.73
C PRO A 186 11.89 2.18 0.61
N THR A 187 11.54 1.78 -0.62
CA THR A 187 12.35 1.97 -1.82
C THR A 187 11.49 2.48 -2.98
N ALA A 188 12.10 2.81 -4.11
CA ALA A 188 11.37 3.26 -5.30
C ALA A 188 10.44 2.20 -5.92
N ASN A 189 10.70 0.92 -5.64
CA ASN A 189 9.95 -0.21 -6.20
C ASN A 189 9.07 -0.91 -5.15
N ASP A 190 9.19 -0.52 -3.88
CA ASP A 190 8.43 -1.11 -2.80
C ASP A 190 7.36 -0.15 -2.31
N PHE A 191 6.12 -0.63 -2.28
CA PHE A 191 5.00 0.09 -1.73
C PHE A 191 4.29 -0.80 -0.72
N LEU A 192 4.44 -0.45 0.55
CA LEU A 192 3.80 -1.13 1.66
C LEU A 192 2.52 -0.39 2.01
N THR A 193 1.48 -1.16 2.30
CA THR A 193 0.23 -0.63 2.81
C THR A 193 -0.36 -1.57 3.84
N THR A 194 -1.11 -1.01 4.78
CA THR A 194 -1.93 -1.76 5.71
C THR A 194 -3.28 -1.07 5.83
N GLU A 195 -4.33 -1.86 5.96
CA GLU A 195 -5.69 -1.39 6.20
C GLU A 195 -6.31 -2.15 7.38
N LEU A 196 -7.02 -1.43 8.24
CA LEU A 196 -7.89 -2.01 9.25
C LEU A 196 -9.34 -1.87 8.80
N PHE A 197 -10.03 -3.00 8.70
CA PHE A 197 -11.41 -3.06 8.21
C PHE A 197 -12.38 -3.57 9.27
N GLN A 198 -13.63 -3.15 9.15
CA GLN A 198 -14.76 -3.68 9.87
C GLN A 198 -15.70 -4.38 8.91
N GLN A 199 -16.13 -5.59 9.26
CA GLN A 199 -16.98 -6.41 8.42
C GLN A 199 -18.29 -6.78 9.12
N PHE A 200 -19.38 -6.73 8.36
CA PHE A 200 -20.70 -7.16 8.81
C PHE A 200 -21.35 -8.03 7.75
N PHE A 201 -21.91 -9.15 8.17
CA PHE A 201 -22.84 -9.93 7.36
C PHE A 201 -24.25 -9.41 7.57
N ARG A 202 -25.00 -9.28 6.48
CA ARG A 202 -26.40 -8.91 6.46
C ARG A 202 -27.16 -9.94 5.64
N GLY A 203 -28.03 -10.70 6.31
CA GLY A 203 -29.10 -11.46 5.70
C GLY A 203 -30.42 -10.70 5.78
N GLU A 204 -31.47 -11.27 5.22
CA GLU A 204 -32.86 -10.86 5.50
C GLU A 204 -33.29 -11.22 6.93
#